data_AF-A0A7X0CF11-F1
#
_entry.id   AF-A0A7X0CF11-F1
#
_cell.length_a   1.000
_cell.length_b   1.000
_cell.length_c   1.000
_cell.angle_alpha   90.00
_cell.angle_beta   90.00
_cell.angle_gamma   90.00
#
_symmetry.space_group_name_H-M   'P 1'
#
loop_
_entity.id
_entity.type
_entity.pdbx_description
1 polymer ?
#
loop_
_entity_poly.entity_id
_entity_poly.type
_entity_poly.pdbx_seq_one_letter_code
_entity_poly.pdbx_strand_id
1 'polypeptide(L)' 'MNTDSIQAAAPVRRVRPPKRKTRITIYLDDEVLNEFRTLSERCGTGYQTLINAALRNRLNGPIGETGVA' A
#
# COMPACT_ATOMS: atom_id res chain seq x y z
N MET A 1 12.16 -2.92 -48.09
CA MET A 1 11.94 -4.34 -47.74
C MET A 1 11.47 -4.36 -46.30
N ASN A 2 10.20 -4.72 -46.11
CA ASN A 2 9.45 -4.62 -44.86
C ASN A 2 9.92 -5.64 -43.83
N THR A 3 9.92 -5.26 -42.55
CA THR A 3 9.51 -6.16 -41.46
C THR A 3 8.92 -5.33 -40.33
N ASP A 4 7.63 -5.07 -40.46
CA ASP A 4 6.72 -4.70 -39.38
C ASP A 4 6.69 -5.85 -38.36
N SER A 5 7.44 -5.70 -37.27
CA SER A 5 7.41 -6.63 -36.14
C SER A 5 6.39 -6.09 -35.13
N ILE A 6 5.12 -6.38 -35.37
CA ILE A 6 4.07 -6.18 -34.37
C ILE A 6 4.31 -7.16 -33.22
N GLN A 7 4.92 -6.64 -32.16
CA GLN A 7 5.04 -7.32 -30.87
C GLN A 7 3.62 -7.49 -30.31
N ALA A 8 3.12 -8.73 -30.34
CA ALA A 8 1.84 -9.10 -29.75
C ALA A 8 1.81 -8.74 -28.25
N ALA A 9 0.96 -7.79 -27.88
CA ALA A 9 0.76 -7.38 -26.49
C ALA A 9 0.04 -8.50 -25.71
N ALA A 10 0.71 -9.04 -24.69
CA ALA A 10 0.17 -10.03 -23.77
C ALA A 10 -1.12 -9.54 -23.07
N PRO A 11 -2.08 -10.42 -22.72
CA PRO A 11 -3.33 -10.01 -22.10
C PRO A 11 -3.04 -9.39 -20.72
N VAL A 12 -3.39 -8.12 -20.57
CA VAL A 12 -3.28 -7.39 -19.29
C VAL A 12 -4.20 -8.07 -18.28
N ARG A 13 -3.62 -8.94 -17.43
CA ARG A 13 -4.34 -9.60 -16.34
C ARG A 13 -4.87 -8.50 -15.41
N ARG A 14 -6.15 -8.17 -15.55
CA ARG A 14 -6.83 -7.17 -14.72
C ARG A 14 -6.89 -7.70 -13.29
N VAL A 15 -5.90 -7.35 -12.48
CA VAL A 15 -5.88 -7.62 -11.05
C VAL A 15 -7.11 -6.91 -10.47
N ARG A 16 -8.08 -7.71 -10.02
CA ARG A 16 -9.26 -7.18 -9.35
C ARG A 16 -8.79 -6.37 -8.13
N PRO A 17 -9.32 -5.16 -7.90
CA PRO A 17 -8.89 -4.36 -6.77
C PRO A 17 -9.16 -5.14 -5.48
N PRO A 18 -8.21 -5.18 -4.54
CA PRO A 18 -8.42 -5.79 -3.24
C PRO A 18 -9.65 -5.18 -2.58
N LYS A 19 -10.65 -6.02 -2.30
CA LYS A 19 -11.89 -5.62 -1.59
C LYS A 19 -11.47 -4.89 -0.30
N ARG A 20 -11.90 -3.63 -0.13
CA ARG A 20 -11.67 -2.76 1.05
C ARG A 20 -10.31 -2.03 1.14
N LYS A 21 -9.53 -1.94 0.07
CA LYS A 21 -8.28 -1.15 0.06
C LYS A 21 -8.28 -0.12 -1.06
N THR A 22 -8.12 1.14 -0.71
CA THR A 22 -7.99 2.25 -1.66
C THR A 22 -6.53 2.49 -1.95
N ARG A 23 -6.16 2.59 -3.23
CA ARG A 23 -4.82 3.03 -3.63
C ARG A 23 -4.77 4.55 -3.50
N ILE A 24 -3.87 5.05 -2.67
CA ILE A 24 -3.63 6.48 -2.48
C ILE A 24 -2.15 6.78 -2.74
N THR A 25 -1.87 8.01 -3.15
CA THR A 25 -0.50 8.54 -3.22
C THR A 25 -0.33 9.49 -2.04
N ILE A 26 0.61 9.19 -1.15
CA ILE A 26 0.95 10.02 0.01
C ILE A 26 2.47 10.16 0.06
N TYR A 27 2.94 11.30 0.55
CA TYR A 27 4.33 11.43 0.99
C TYR A 27 4.45 10.84 2.39
N LEU A 28 5.51 10.08 2.61
CA LEU A 28 5.89 9.51 3.90
C LEU A 28 7.39 9.72 4.04
N ASP A 29 7.84 10.09 5.23
CA ASP A 29 9.26 10.29 5.49
C ASP A 29 10.06 9.01 5.23
N ASP A 30 11.26 9.16 4.68
CA ASP A 30 12.16 8.05 4.37
C ASP A 30 12.54 7.25 5.63
N GLU A 31 12.69 7.93 6.78
CA GLU A 31 12.97 7.28 8.06
C GLU A 31 11.85 6.33 8.47
N VAL A 32 10.60 6.75 8.30
CA VAL A 32 9.42 5.95 8.64
C VAL A 32 9.34 4.74 7.71
N LEU A 33 9.57 4.94 6.41
CA LEU A 33 9.56 3.85 5.44
C LEU A 33 10.67 2.81 5.73
N ASN A 34 11.86 3.27 6.13
CA ASN A 34 12.99 2.40 6.45
C ASN A 34 12.69 1.54 7.69
N GLU A 35 12.20 2.15 8.77
CA GLU A 35 11.82 1.44 9.99
C GLU A 35 10.77 0.35 9.71
N PHE A 36 9.71 0.68 8.96
CA PHE A 36 8.70 -0.31 8.58
C PHE A 36 9.22 -1.39 7.64
N ARG A 37 10.23 -1.09 6.82
CA ARG A 37 10.93 -2.11 6.01
C ARG A 37 11.69 -3.09 6.89
N THR A 38 12.53 -2.60 7.80
CA THR A 38 13.28 -3.46 8.72
C THR A 38 12.35 -4.28 9.61
N LEU A 39 11.25 -3.69 10.09
CA LEU A 39 10.21 -4.41 10.83
C LEU A 39 9.52 -5.47 9.97
N SER A 40 9.27 -5.18 8.69
CA SER A 40 8.66 -6.14 7.77
C SER A 40 9.53 -7.38 7.53
N GLU A 41 10.85 -7.20 7.44
CA GLU A 41 11.82 -8.28 7.28
C GLU A 41 11.87 -9.16 8.52
N ARG A 42 11.79 -8.57 9.72
CA ARG A 42 11.78 -9.31 11.00
C ARG A 42 10.47 -10.05 11.25
N CYS A 43 9.33 -9.43 10.95
CA CYS A 43 8.01 -10.01 11.21
C CYS A 43 7.49 -10.89 10.05
N GLY A 44 8.19 -10.94 8.92
CA GLY A 44 7.72 -11.66 7.72
C GLY A 44 6.41 -11.13 7.13
N THR A 45 6.02 -9.91 7.48
CA THR A 45 4.74 -9.28 7.10
C THR A 45 5.05 -7.99 6.34
N GLY A 46 4.46 -7.78 5.17
CA GLY A 46 4.79 -6.61 4.33
C GLY A 46 4.64 -5.26 5.04
N TYR A 47 5.56 -4.32 4.77
CA TYR A 47 5.61 -2.99 5.38
C TYR A 47 4.29 -2.22 5.29
N GLN A 48 3.56 -2.35 4.18
CA GLN A 48 2.26 -1.69 4.00
C GLN A 48 1.18 -2.23 4.97
N THR A 49 1.27 -3.50 5.37
CA THR A 49 0.37 -4.08 6.37
C THR A 49 0.70 -3.52 7.75
N LEU A 50 2.00 -3.40 8.08
CA LEU A 50 2.45 -2.81 9.34
C LEU A 50 2.05 -1.34 9.48
N ILE A 51 2.23 -0.55 8.42
CA ILE A 51 1.78 0.85 8.38
C ILE A 51 0.27 0.94 8.62
N ASN A 52 -0.53 0.13 7.93
CA ASN A 52 -1.98 0.12 8.14
C ASN A 52 -2.37 -0.33 9.55
N ALA A 53 -1.64 -1.27 10.15
CA ALA A 53 -1.88 -1.71 11.53
C ALA A 53 -1.58 -0.60 12.52
N ALA A 54 -0.48 0.14 12.33
CA ALA A 54 -0.13 1.31 13.16
C ALA A 54 -1.17 2.42 13.03
N LEU A 55 -1.63 2.72 11.81
CA LEU A 55 -2.71 3.69 11.58
C LEU A 55 -4.01 3.26 12.26
N ARG A 56 -4.41 1.98 12.14
CA ARG A 56 -5.59 1.45 12.83
C ARG A 56 -5.45 1.53 14.35
N ASN A 57 -4.31 1.16 14.89
CA ASN A 57 -4.06 1.25 16.33
C ASN A 57 -4.26 2.68 16.84
N ARG A 58 -3.83 3.70 16.08
CA ARG A 58 -4.09 5.11 16.39
C ARG A 58 -5.57 5.49 16.30
N LEU A 59 -6.30 4.96 15.31
CA LEU A 59 -7.75 5.20 15.15
C LEU A 59 -8.61 4.45 16.19
N ASN A 60 -8.09 3.35 16.75
CA ASN A 60 -8.75 2.50 17.74
C ASN A 60 -8.39 2.83 19.19
N GLY A 61 -7.38 3.67 19.44
CA GLY A 61 -7.25 4.37 20.71
C GLY A 61 -8.48 5.27 20.94
N PRO A 62 -8.80 5.70 22.18
CA PRO A 62 -9.88 6.66 22.38
C PRO A 62 -9.55 7.88 21.53
N ILE A 63 -10.28 8.03 20.42
CA ILE A 63 -10.46 9.30 19.76
C ILE A 63 -11.09 10.17 20.83
N GLY A 64 -10.26 10.91 21.56
CA GLY A 64 -10.73 11.95 22.44
C GLY A 64 -11.58 12.87 21.60
N GLU A 65 -12.89 12.75 21.77
CA GLU A 65 -13.85 13.84 21.75
C GLU A 65 -13.45 15.01 20.85
N THR A 66 -13.51 14.85 19.53
CA THR A 66 -13.65 16.01 18.65
C THR A 66 -14.41 15.56 17.42
N GLY A 67 -15.65 16.04 17.34
CA GLY A 67 -16.71 15.45 16.54
C GLY A 67 -16.62 15.66 15.04
N VAL A 68 -17.57 15.04 14.36
CA VAL A 68 -18.59 15.73 13.54
C VAL A 68 -19.71 14.73 13.23
N ALA A 69 -20.94 15.17 13.57
CA ALA A 69 -22.27 14.64 13.20
C ALA A 69 -22.69 13.28 13.77
#